data_AF-A0A6L3Y268-F1
#
_entry.id   AF-A0A6L3Y268-F1
#
_cell.length_a   1.000
_cell.length_b   1.000
_cell.length_c   1.000
_cell.angle_alpha   90.00
_cell.angle_beta   90.00
_cell.angle_gamma   90.00
#
_symmetry.space_group_name_H-M   'P 1'
#
loop_
_entity.id
_entity.type
_entity.pdbx_description
1 polymer ?
#
loop_
_entity_poly.entity_id
_entity_poly.type
_entity_poly.pdbx_seq_one_letter_code
_entity_poly.pdbx_strand_id
1 'polypeptide(L)'
;LLIGLLIAVIGASMGPLTGFAMNPARDLGPKTFAFFAGWGDVAFTGGKDIPYFLVPLFGPIVGAALGAFGYRKLIGRHLPCDTCVEEEKETASTTQQKASL
;
A
#
# COMPACT_ATOMS: atom_id res chain seq x y z
N LEU A 1 -6.97 8.39 14.93
CA LEU A 1 -6.60 7.56 16.11
C LEU A 1 -6.53 6.08 15.77
N LEU A 2 -7.62 5.43 15.33
CA LEU A 2 -7.67 3.97 15.10
C LEU A 2 -6.60 3.44 14.13
N ILE A 3 -6.40 4.10 12.98
CA ILE A 3 -5.33 3.73 12.03
C ILE A 3 -3.95 3.84 12.69
N GLY A 4 -3.74 4.87 13.52
CA GLY A 4 -2.48 5.04 14.26
C GLY A 4 -2.26 3.92 15.28
N LEU A 5 -3.29 3.51 16.01
CA LEU A 5 -3.21 2.37 16.94
C LEU A 5 -2.95 1.06 16.20
N LEU A 6 -3.59 0.86 15.03
CA LEU A 6 -3.30 -0.29 14.17
C LEU A 6 -1.82 -0.33 13.76
N ILE A 7 -1.28 0.80 13.28
CA ILE A 7 0.14 0.92 12.93
C ILE A 7 1.02 0.67 14.16
N ALA A 8 0.64 1.17 15.34
CA ALA A 8 1.40 0.96 16.58
C ALA A 8 1.47 -0.52 16.96
N VAL A 9 0.36 -1.26 16.86
CA VAL A 9 0.33 -2.71 17.15
C VAL A 9 1.14 -3.51 16.12
N ILE A 10 1.05 -3.17 14.83
CA ILE A 10 1.88 -3.79 13.79
C ILE A 10 3.36 -3.50 14.06
N GLY A 11 3.71 -2.26 14.41
CA GLY A 11 5.08 -1.87 14.74
C GLY A 11 5.61 -2.55 16.00
N ALA A 12 4.79 -2.68 17.05
CA ALA A 12 5.18 -3.35 18.28
C ALA A 12 5.40 -4.86 18.08
N SER A 13 4.58 -5.51 17.26
CA SER A 13 4.66 -6.95 17.03
C SER A 13 5.70 -7.34 15.98
N MET A 14 5.76 -6.64 14.84
CA MET A 14 6.59 -7.01 13.68
C MET A 14 7.79 -6.06 13.46
N GLY A 15 7.89 -4.98 14.22
CA GLY A 15 8.97 -3.99 14.10
C GLY A 15 10.39 -4.56 14.22
N PRO A 16 10.69 -5.49 15.14
CA PRO A 16 12.03 -6.07 15.25
C PRO A 16 12.55 -6.80 14.01
N LEU A 17 11.66 -7.20 13.09
CA LEU A 17 12.05 -7.95 11.89
C LEU A 17 12.56 -7.02 10.77
N THR A 18 11.84 -5.93 10.49
CA THR A 18 12.11 -5.07 9.32
C THR A 18 11.91 -3.56 9.57
N GLY A 19 11.64 -3.16 10.81
CA GLY A 19 11.33 -1.76 11.14
C GLY A 19 9.96 -1.29 10.65
N PHE A 20 9.04 -2.22 10.36
CA PHE A 20 7.66 -1.97 9.90
C PHE A 20 7.55 -0.95 8.75
N ALA A 21 8.49 -1.02 7.79
CA ALA A 21 8.52 -0.15 6.63
C ALA A 21 7.40 -0.50 5.63
N MET A 22 6.17 -0.09 5.95
CA MET A 22 4.95 -0.34 5.18
C MET A 22 4.65 0.77 4.16
N ASN A 23 5.55 1.73 3.97
CA ASN A 23 5.36 2.86 3.08
C ASN A 23 6.68 3.16 2.33
N PRO A 24 6.71 3.06 0.99
CA PRO A 24 7.91 3.30 0.20
C PRO A 24 8.50 4.70 0.38
N ALA A 25 7.66 5.75 0.43
CA ALA A 25 8.13 7.13 0.60
C ALA A 25 8.72 7.37 2.00
N ARG A 26 8.15 6.70 3.03
CA ARG A 26 8.62 6.77 4.42
C ARG A 26 10.01 6.17 4.62
N ASP A 27 10.45 5.31 3.70
CA ASP A 27 11.77 4.66 3.74
C ASP A 27 12.74 5.29 2.73
N LEU A 28 12.34 5.44 1.47
CA LEU A 28 13.21 5.91 0.38
C LEU A 28 13.65 7.38 0.57
N GLY A 29 12.75 8.25 1.04
CA GLY A 29 13.06 9.67 1.27
C GLY A 29 14.18 9.85 2.29
N PRO A 30 14.02 9.35 3.53
CA PRO A 30 15.08 9.40 4.54
C PRO A 30 16.38 8.69 4.12
N LYS A 31 16.32 7.59 3.34
CA LYS A 31 17.51 6.92 2.80
C LYS A 31 18.28 7.78 1.81
N THR A 32 17.56 8.45 0.91
CA THR A 32 18.17 9.38 -0.06
C THR A 32 18.83 10.54 0.67
N PHE A 33 18.18 11.08 1.70
CA PHE A 33 18.80 12.08 2.56
C PHE A 33 20.06 11.54 3.25
N ALA A 34 20.00 10.35 3.86
CA ALA A 34 21.15 9.75 4.53
C ALA A 34 22.34 9.53 3.58
N PHE A 35 22.06 9.10 2.34
CA PHE A 35 23.06 8.96 1.29
C PHE A 35 23.82 10.28 1.07
N PHE A 36 23.10 11.38 0.86
CA PHE A 36 23.71 12.71 0.69
C PHE A 36 24.32 13.29 1.97
N ALA A 37 23.84 12.88 3.14
CA ALA A 37 24.38 13.26 4.44
C ALA A 37 25.69 12.52 4.81
N GLY A 38 26.31 11.84 3.86
CA GLY A 38 27.63 11.22 4.01
C GLY A 38 27.61 9.74 4.39
N TRP A 39 26.44 9.10 4.48
CA TRP A 39 26.38 7.65 4.67
C TRP A 39 26.72 6.88 3.38
N GLY A 40 26.59 7.49 2.20
CA GLY A 40 26.90 6.83 0.93
C GLY A 40 26.10 5.54 0.72
N ASP A 41 26.68 4.57 0.03
CA ASP A 41 25.97 3.38 -0.46
C ASP A 41 25.30 2.53 0.63
N VAL A 42 25.84 2.55 1.87
CA VAL A 42 25.26 1.79 2.98
C VAL A 42 23.85 2.27 3.36
N ALA A 43 23.47 3.50 3.00
CA ALA A 43 22.11 4.00 3.19
C ALA A 43 21.07 3.17 2.40
N PHE A 44 21.45 2.71 1.20
CA PHE A 44 20.60 1.91 0.31
C PHE A 44 20.81 0.42 0.49
N THR A 45 22.06 -0.03 0.67
CA THR A 45 22.34 -1.47 0.80
C THR A 45 22.05 -2.02 2.18
N GLY A 46 22.22 -1.20 3.23
CA GLY A 46 22.15 -1.66 4.62
C GLY A 46 23.27 -2.64 4.99
N GLY A 47 24.38 -2.64 4.25
CA GLY A 47 25.50 -3.56 4.47
C GLY A 47 25.23 -5.00 4.03
N LYS A 48 24.24 -5.23 3.15
CA LYS A 48 23.91 -6.54 2.59
C LYS A 48 24.31 -6.60 1.11
N ASP A 49 24.56 -7.81 0.61
CA ASP A 49 24.88 -8.05 -0.81
C ASP A 49 23.73 -7.62 -1.73
N ILE A 50 22.50 -7.93 -1.32
CA ILE A 50 21.29 -7.48 -2.01
C ILE A 50 20.88 -6.13 -1.42
N PRO A 51 20.70 -5.09 -2.26
CA PRO A 51 20.41 -3.77 -1.76
C PRO A 51 19.06 -3.71 -1.06
N TYR A 52 19.09 -3.49 0.26
CA TYR A 52 17.90 -3.65 1.11
C TYR A 52 16.77 -2.66 0.80
N PHE A 53 17.06 -1.48 0.23
CA PHE A 53 16.03 -0.49 -0.13
C PHE A 53 14.93 -1.04 -1.06
N LEU A 54 15.22 -2.10 -1.82
CA LEU A 54 14.24 -2.78 -2.67
C LEU A 54 13.08 -3.38 -1.86
N VAL A 55 13.35 -3.88 -0.65
CA VAL A 55 12.35 -4.54 0.18
C VAL A 55 11.29 -3.55 0.69
N PRO A 56 11.64 -2.42 1.34
CA PRO A 56 10.67 -1.38 1.70
C PRO A 56 10.02 -0.66 0.51
N LEU A 57 10.61 -0.75 -0.69
CA LEU A 57 10.03 -0.16 -1.89
C LEU A 57 8.94 -1.06 -2.49
N PHE A 58 9.24 -2.32 -2.80
CA PHE A 58 8.31 -3.19 -3.51
C PHE A 58 7.41 -4.02 -2.58
N GLY A 59 7.92 -4.43 -1.42
CA GLY A 59 7.17 -5.23 -0.45
C GLY A 59 5.84 -4.57 -0.05
N PRO A 60 5.84 -3.27 0.34
CA PRO A 60 4.61 -2.57 0.67
C PRO A 60 3.64 -2.39 -0.49
N ILE A 61 4.13 -2.18 -1.72
CA ILE A 61 3.25 -2.01 -2.89
C ILE A 61 2.48 -3.30 -3.16
N VAL A 62 3.17 -4.43 -3.18
CA VAL A 62 2.57 -5.75 -3.37
C VAL A 62 1.62 -6.08 -2.21
N GLY A 63 2.06 -5.86 -0.98
CA GLY A 63 1.24 -6.10 0.23
C GLY A 63 -0.04 -5.25 0.25
N ALA A 64 0.05 -3.97 -0.11
CA ALA A 64 -1.11 -3.08 -0.18
C ALA A 64 -2.11 -3.50 -1.26
N ALA A 65 -1.63 -3.90 -2.45
CA ALA A 65 -2.47 -4.41 -3.52
C ALA A 65 -3.22 -5.69 -3.09
N LEU A 66 -2.51 -6.64 -2.48
CA LEU A 66 -3.10 -7.88 -1.96
C LEU A 66 -4.09 -7.60 -0.82
N GLY A 67 -3.76 -6.71 0.10
CA GLY A 67 -4.64 -6.33 1.21
C GLY A 67 -5.93 -5.65 0.72
N ALA A 68 -5.83 -4.73 -0.23
CA ALA A 68 -6.98 -4.07 -0.84
C ALA A 68 -7.87 -5.06 -1.59
N PHE A 69 -7.28 -5.95 -2.39
CA PHE A 69 -8.01 -7.01 -3.08
C PHE A 69 -8.71 -7.95 -2.10
N GLY A 70 -7.99 -8.41 -1.06
CA GLY A 70 -8.53 -9.27 -0.01
C GLY A 70 -9.71 -8.62 0.71
N TYR A 71 -9.61 -7.34 1.09
CA TYR A 71 -10.71 -6.63 1.72
C TYR A 71 -11.94 -6.55 0.81
N ARG A 72 -11.78 -6.14 -0.45
CA ARG A 72 -12.91 -6.02 -1.39
C ARG A 72 -13.60 -7.37 -1.62
N LYS A 73 -12.82 -8.44 -1.79
CA LYS A 73 -13.37 -9.76 -2.13
C LYS A 73 -13.96 -10.50 -0.95
N LEU A 74 -13.30 -10.46 0.20
CA LEU A 74 -13.65 -11.28 1.37
C LEU A 74 -14.57 -10.56 2.34
N ILE A 75 -14.42 -9.24 2.51
CA ILE A 75 -15.25 -8.46 3.44
C ILE A 75 -16.26 -7.63 2.65
N GLY A 76 -15.79 -6.73 1.79
CA GLY A 76 -16.64 -5.76 1.09
C GLY A 76 -17.81 -6.41 0.34
N ARG A 77 -17.57 -7.53 -0.35
CA ARG A 77 -18.61 -8.26 -1.10
C ARG A 77 -19.68 -8.94 -0.23
N HIS A 78 -19.42 -9.13 1.06
CA HIS A 78 -20.33 -9.80 2.00
C HIS A 78 -20.94 -8.84 3.03
N LEU A 79 -20.70 -7.54 2.90
CA LEU A 79 -21.42 -6.55 3.68
C LEU A 79 -22.82 -6.36 3.09
N PRO A 80 -23.86 -6.18 3.93
CA PRO A 80 -25.17 -5.78 3.46
C PRO A 80 -25.02 -4.43 2.76
N CYS A 81 -25.33 -4.41 1.46
CA CYS A 81 -25.36 -3.16 0.69
C CYS A 81 -26.58 -2.35 1.15
N ASP A 82 -26.37 -1.34 1.99
CA ASP A 82 -27.23 -0.17 1.95
C ASP A 82 -26.78 0.65 0.73
N THR A 83 -27.43 0.38 -0.40
CA THR A 83 -27.49 1.09 -1.71
C THR A 83 -26.65 2.37 -1.94
N CYS A 84 -26.21 2.54 -3.21
CA CYS A 84 -25.55 3.70 -3.87
C CYS A 84 -24.01 3.64 -3.78
N VAL A 85 -23.19 3.49 -4.83
CA VAL A 85 -23.19 4.07 -6.19
C VAL A 85 -22.26 3.18 -7.04
N GLU A 86 -22.76 2.24 -7.84
CA GLU A 86 -22.04 1.72 -9.04
C GLU A 86 -23.00 1.21 -10.13
N GLU A 87 -24.31 1.07 -9.89
CA GLU A 87 -25.29 0.74 -10.97
C GLU A 87 -25.49 1.88 -11.99
N GLU A 88 -25.10 3.11 -11.67
CA GLU A 88 -25.24 4.25 -12.57
C GLU A 88 -24.29 4.17 -13.78
N LYS A 89 -23.15 3.47 -13.67
CA LYS A 89 -22.20 3.34 -14.79
C LYS A 89 -22.62 2.30 -15.83
N GLU A 90 -23.29 1.22 -15.43
CA GLU A 90 -23.69 0.15 -16.36
C GLU A 90 -24.99 0.51 -17.11
N THR A 91 -25.92 1.19 -16.43
CA THR A 91 -27.19 1.63 -17.03
C THR A 91 -27.02 2.87 -17.93
N ALA A 92 -26.11 3.80 -17.59
CA ALA A 92 -25.82 4.96 -18.43
C ALA A 92 -25.12 4.59 -19.75
N SER A 93 -24.24 3.58 -19.74
CA SER A 93 -23.55 3.08 -20.94
C SER A 93 -24.53 2.43 -21.94
N THR A 94 -25.44 1.60 -21.44
CA THR A 94 -26.38 0.85 -22.28
C THR A 94 -27.47 1.75 -22.90
N THR A 95 -27.84 2.85 -22.23
CA THR A 95 -28.83 3.82 -22.74
C THR A 95 -28.25 4.75 -23.80
N GLN A 96 -27.00 5.19 -23.63
CA GLN A 96 -26.28 6.01 -24.63
C GLN A 96 -26.04 5.24 -25.94
N GLN A 97 -25.77 3.93 -25.86
CA GLN A 97 -25.51 3.11 -27.05
C GLN A 97 -26.77 2.84 -27.90
N LYS A 98 -27.97 2.88 -27.32
CA LYS A 98 -29.26 2.79 -28.06
C LYS A 98 -29.75 4.13 -28.61
N ALA A 99 -29.36 5.24 -28.01
CA ALA A 99 -29.75 6.58 -28.45
C ALA A 99 -28.88 7.15 -29.59
N SER A 100 -27.74 6.51 -29.88
CA SER A 100 -26.81 6.90 -30.94
C SER A 100 -26.92 6.02 -32.21
N LEU A 101 -27.95 5.16 -32.30
CA LEU A 101 -28.35 4.44 -33.51
C LEU A 101 -29.53 5.14 -34.20
#